data_AF-A0A959Y5J0-F1
#
_entry.id   AF-A0A959Y5J0-F1
#
_cell.length_a   1.000
_cell.length_b   1.000
_cell.length_c   1.000
_cell.angle_alpha   90.00
_cell.angle_beta   90.00
_cell.angle_gamma   90.00
#
_symmetry.space_group_name_H-M   'P 1'
#
loop_
_entity.id
_entity.type
_entity.pdbx_description
1 polymer ?
#
loop_
_entity_poly.entity_id
_entity_poly.type
_entity_poly.pdbx_seq_one_letter_code
_entity_poly.pdbx_strand_id
1 'polypeptide(L)'
;MSRHQHRHRATLLLFGATALYIVLQFIWWAYLLVRKDREMEALITAFELRTEGHVRDTFWMVVGEGSVFLLLVLVAMYLTFRAVRRDLELARMQHNFLLAVTHELRTPIASLKLQLQTLERAGLSARQRDELREDALEDVDRLGRLTETLLSAARLESGRHDLRPGPLDLVELVRAEMDRAARHGA
;
A
#
# COMPACT_ATOMS: atom_id res chain seq x y z
N MET A 1 4.94 -4.64 12.59
CA MET A 1 4.74 -5.44 11.36
C MET A 1 3.42 -6.24 11.32
N SER A 2 2.55 -6.19 12.33
CA SER A 2 1.30 -6.99 12.39
C SER A 2 0.05 -6.32 11.80
N ARG A 3 0.00 -4.99 11.65
CA ARG A 3 -1.22 -4.28 11.19
C ARG A 3 -1.58 -4.50 9.70
N HIS A 4 -0.60 -4.79 8.84
CA HIS A 4 -0.84 -5.04 7.41
C HIS A 4 -1.47 -6.41 7.12
N GLN A 5 -1.14 -7.45 7.90
CA GLN A 5 -1.75 -8.78 7.72
C GLN A 5 -3.22 -8.83 8.14
N HIS A 6 -3.61 -8.03 9.14
CA HIS A 6 -5.01 -7.98 9.59
C HIS A 6 -5.96 -7.41 8.52
N ARG A 7 -5.52 -6.42 7.73
CA ARG A 7 -6.34 -5.85 6.65
C ARG A 7 -6.60 -6.85 5.52
N HIS A 8 -5.61 -7.61 5.09
CA HIS A 8 -5.80 -8.64 4.06
C HIS A 8 -6.73 -9.77 4.52
N ARG A 9 -6.57 -10.23 5.77
CA ARG A 9 -7.48 -11.23 6.35
C ARG A 9 -8.90 -10.69 6.50
N ALA A 10 -9.05 -9.43 6.92
CA ALA A 10 -10.36 -8.79 7.00
C ALA A 10 -11.03 -8.69 5.62
N THR A 11 -10.31 -8.30 4.57
CA THR A 11 -10.87 -8.26 3.20
C THR A 11 -11.25 -9.65 2.70
N LEU A 12 -10.44 -10.67 2.95
CA LEU A 12 -10.76 -12.06 2.60
C LEU A 12 -11.94 -12.62 3.39
N LEU A 13 -12.04 -12.31 4.68
CA LEU A 13 -13.17 -12.69 5.53
C LEU A 13 -14.45 -11.98 5.09
N LEU A 14 -14.37 -10.71 4.71
CA LEU A 14 -15.50 -9.93 4.22
C LEU A 14 -15.97 -10.45 2.86
N PHE A 15 -15.03 -10.84 1.98
CA PHE A 15 -15.35 -11.51 0.72
C PHE A 15 -16.00 -12.88 0.95
N GLY A 16 -15.44 -13.69 1.87
CA GLY A 16 -15.99 -14.99 2.24
C GLY A 16 -17.38 -14.88 2.89
N ALA A 17 -17.60 -13.88 3.73
CA ALA A 17 -18.89 -13.60 4.35
C ALA A 17 -19.92 -13.15 3.30
N THR A 18 -19.55 -12.29 2.35
CA THR A 18 -20.41 -11.90 1.23
C THR A 18 -20.75 -13.10 0.35
N ALA A 19 -19.77 -13.93 -0.01
CA ALA A 19 -19.99 -15.15 -0.78
C ALA A 19 -20.91 -16.15 -0.05
N LEU A 20 -20.72 -16.33 1.26
CA LEU A 20 -21.59 -17.18 2.08
C LEU A 20 -23.01 -16.64 2.16
N TYR A 21 -23.18 -15.33 2.38
CA TYR A 21 -24.47 -14.66 2.39
C TYR A 21 -25.22 -14.86 1.06
N ILE A 22 -24.52 -14.74 -0.06
CA ILE A 22 -25.05 -15.01 -1.41
C ILE A 22 -25.58 -16.44 -1.51
N VAL A 23 -24.78 -17.43 -1.10
CA VAL A 23 -25.17 -18.86 -1.17
C VAL A 23 -26.42 -19.13 -0.32
N LEU A 24 -26.47 -18.57 0.88
CA LEU A 24 -27.63 -18.70 1.77
C LEU A 24 -28.89 -18.05 1.18
N GLN A 25 -28.75 -16.88 0.54
CA GLN A 25 -29.85 -16.20 -0.15
C GLN A 25 -30.38 -17.06 -1.31
N PHE A 26 -29.50 -17.67 -2.11
CA PHE A 26 -29.90 -18.58 -3.19
C PHE A 26 -30.60 -19.85 -2.68
N ILE A 27 -30.10 -20.46 -1.60
CA ILE A 27 -30.72 -21.65 -0.99
C ILE A 27 -32.12 -21.31 -0.44
N TRP A 28 -32.25 -20.18 0.25
CA TRP A 28 -33.53 -19.70 0.76
C TRP A 28 -34.52 -19.43 -0.38
N TRP A 29 -34.06 -18.81 -1.47
CA TRP A 29 -34.85 -18.59 -2.68
C TRP A 29 -35.35 -19.88 -3.32
N ALA A 30 -34.46 -20.85 -3.50
CA ALA A 30 -34.81 -22.15 -4.06
C ALA A 30 -35.87 -22.86 -3.19
N TYR A 31 -35.71 -22.77 -1.86
CA TYR A 31 -36.70 -23.28 -0.91
C TYR A 31 -38.06 -22.57 -1.03
N LEU A 32 -38.06 -21.24 -1.12
CA LEU A 32 -39.29 -20.43 -1.20
C LEU A 32 -40.05 -20.67 -2.51
N LEU A 33 -39.33 -20.81 -3.63
CA LEU A 33 -39.89 -21.14 -4.94
C LEU A 33 -40.59 -22.51 -4.92
N VAL A 34 -39.93 -23.53 -4.36
CA VAL A 34 -40.48 -24.91 -4.29
C VAL A 34 -41.63 -25.03 -3.29
N ARG A 35 -41.60 -24.25 -2.20
CA ARG A 35 -42.67 -24.26 -1.19
C ARG A 35 -43.93 -23.54 -1.67
N LYS A 36 -43.79 -22.42 -2.40
CA LYS A 36 -44.93 -21.63 -2.90
C LYS A 36 -45.74 -22.34 -3.99
N ASP A 37 -45.17 -23.34 -4.64
CA ASP A 37 -45.84 -24.15 -5.66
C ASP A 37 -46.93 -25.08 -5.07
N ARG A 38 -46.72 -25.63 -3.87
CA ARG A 38 -47.66 -26.61 -3.25
C ARG A 38 -48.87 -26.00 -2.55
N GLU A 39 -48.79 -24.74 -2.12
CA GLU A 39 -49.95 -23.99 -1.60
C GLU A 39 -50.84 -23.47 -2.75
N MET A 40 -50.30 -23.41 -3.98
CA MET A 40 -50.99 -22.89 -5.17
C MET A 40 -52.03 -23.87 -5.73
N GLU A 41 -51.75 -25.17 -5.82
CA GLU A 41 -52.71 -26.14 -6.39
C GLU A 41 -54.05 -26.18 -5.64
N ALA A 42 -54.03 -26.02 -4.31
CA ALA A 42 -55.24 -26.02 -3.48
C ALA A 42 -56.07 -24.73 -3.58
N LEU A 43 -55.45 -23.61 -3.99
CA LEU A 43 -56.12 -22.31 -4.13
C LEU A 43 -56.54 -22.02 -5.58
N ILE A 44 -55.88 -22.62 -6.57
CA ILE A 44 -56.17 -22.45 -8.01
C ILE A 44 -57.56 -22.96 -8.37
N THR A 45 -58.03 -24.06 -7.77
CA THR A 45 -59.38 -24.59 -8.01
C THR A 45 -60.49 -23.72 -7.41
N ALA A 46 -60.17 -22.87 -6.43
CA ALA A 46 -61.12 -22.01 -5.74
C ALA A 46 -61.13 -20.54 -6.25
N PHE A 47 -60.15 -20.14 -7.07
CA PHE A 47 -59.84 -18.74 -7.37
C PHE A 47 -59.86 -18.39 -8.88
N GLU A 48 -60.59 -19.13 -9.70
CA GLU A 48 -60.67 -18.94 -11.17
C GLU A 48 -61.25 -17.58 -11.63
N LEU A 49 -61.64 -16.67 -10.73
CA LEU A 49 -62.32 -15.40 -11.03
C LEU A 49 -61.48 -14.12 -10.81
N ARG A 50 -60.20 -14.19 -10.42
CA ARG A 50 -59.44 -12.94 -10.11
C ARG A 50 -57.95 -12.97 -10.45
N THR A 51 -57.61 -13.35 -11.67
CA THR A 51 -56.21 -13.58 -12.09
C THR A 51 -55.65 -12.44 -12.95
N GLU A 52 -55.34 -11.29 -12.35
CA GLU A 52 -54.42 -10.31 -12.96
C GLU A 52 -53.33 -9.80 -11.98
N GLY A 53 -53.41 -10.09 -10.68
CA GLY A 53 -52.50 -9.52 -9.67
C GLY A 53 -51.24 -10.32 -9.33
N HIS A 54 -51.31 -11.66 -9.34
CA HIS A 54 -50.34 -12.49 -8.60
C HIS A 54 -48.98 -12.74 -9.28
N VAL A 55 -48.88 -12.63 -10.61
CA VAL A 55 -47.59 -12.81 -11.32
C VAL A 55 -46.69 -11.58 -11.18
N ARG A 56 -47.29 -10.40 -10.94
CA ARG A 56 -46.56 -9.13 -10.84
C ARG A 56 -45.72 -9.03 -9.57
N ASP A 57 -46.23 -9.55 -8.45
CA ASP A 57 -45.54 -9.44 -7.14
C ASP A 57 -44.29 -10.33 -7.06
N THR A 58 -44.32 -11.52 -7.65
CA THR A 58 -43.15 -12.41 -7.74
C THR A 58 -42.05 -11.81 -8.62
N PHE A 59 -42.42 -11.14 -9.72
CA PHE A 59 -41.46 -10.50 -10.63
C PHE A 59 -40.71 -9.34 -9.95
N TRP A 60 -41.42 -8.47 -9.21
CA TRP A 60 -40.80 -7.35 -8.51
C TRP A 60 -39.86 -7.79 -7.37
N MET A 61 -40.14 -8.92 -6.72
CA MET A 61 -39.25 -9.53 -5.73
C MET A 61 -37.94 -10.05 -6.36
N VAL A 62 -38.03 -10.76 -7.49
CA VAL A 62 -36.85 -11.29 -8.23
C VAL A 62 -35.95 -10.16 -8.71
N VAL A 63 -36.53 -9.13 -9.32
CA VAL A 63 -35.78 -7.99 -9.86
C VAL A 63 -35.13 -7.18 -8.75
N GLY A 64 -35.83 -6.96 -7.63
CA GLY A 64 -35.28 -6.25 -6.48
C GLY A 64 -34.05 -6.95 -5.89
N GLU A 65 -34.15 -8.24 -5.63
CA GLU A 65 -33.05 -9.00 -5.03
C GLU A 65 -31.87 -9.22 -6.00
N GLY A 66 -32.14 -9.48 -7.28
CA GLY A 66 -31.10 -9.55 -8.31
C GLY A 66 -30.32 -8.24 -8.43
N SER A 67 -31.00 -7.10 -8.27
CA SER A 67 -30.39 -5.78 -8.30
C SER A 67 -29.49 -5.53 -7.09
N VAL A 68 -29.93 -5.92 -5.88
CA VAL A 68 -29.10 -5.83 -4.66
C VAL A 68 -27.87 -6.74 -4.76
N PHE A 69 -28.05 -7.95 -5.28
CA PHE A 69 -26.95 -8.88 -5.54
C PHE A 69 -25.91 -8.29 -6.51
N LEU A 70 -26.38 -7.78 -7.65
CA LEU A 70 -25.52 -7.14 -8.65
C LEU A 70 -24.76 -5.96 -8.03
N LEU A 71 -25.43 -5.13 -7.23
CA LEU A 71 -24.81 -3.99 -6.56
C LEU A 71 -23.70 -4.43 -5.59
N LEU A 72 -23.95 -5.45 -4.76
CA LEU A 72 -22.95 -5.97 -3.82
C LEU A 72 -21.71 -6.52 -4.54
N VAL A 73 -21.90 -7.26 -5.64
CA VAL A 73 -20.80 -7.78 -6.45
C VAL A 73 -20.00 -6.64 -7.08
N LEU A 74 -20.67 -5.63 -7.65
CA LEU A 74 -20.01 -4.46 -8.24
C LEU A 74 -19.21 -3.67 -7.20
N VAL A 75 -19.77 -3.46 -6.00
CA VAL A 75 -19.07 -2.80 -4.89
C VAL A 75 -17.86 -3.61 -4.44
N ALA A 76 -18.02 -4.92 -4.23
CA ALA A 76 -16.93 -5.80 -3.83
C ALA A 76 -15.80 -5.82 -4.88
N MET A 77 -16.17 -5.91 -6.17
CA MET A 77 -15.22 -5.85 -7.28
C MET A 77 -14.49 -4.51 -7.34
N TYR A 78 -15.21 -3.40 -7.19
CA TYR A 78 -14.62 -2.06 -7.16
C TYR A 78 -13.63 -1.88 -6.01
N LEU A 79 -13.99 -2.31 -4.79
CA LEU A 79 -13.11 -2.22 -3.63
C LEU A 79 -11.85 -3.08 -3.80
N THR A 80 -12.00 -4.30 -4.32
CA THR A 80 -10.88 -5.21 -4.61
C THR A 80 -9.94 -4.60 -5.64
N PHE A 81 -10.50 -4.10 -6.75
CA PHE A 81 -9.71 -3.48 -7.80
C PHE A 81 -8.96 -2.25 -7.32
N ARG A 82 -9.60 -1.42 -6.50
CA ARG A 82 -8.97 -0.26 -5.86
C ARG A 82 -7.83 -0.67 -4.92
N ALA A 83 -8.02 -1.72 -4.12
CA ALA A 83 -7.00 -2.24 -3.22
C ALA A 83 -5.78 -2.76 -4.00
N VAL A 84 -6.01 -3.61 -5.01
CA VAL A 84 -4.94 -4.18 -5.84
C VAL A 84 -4.16 -3.08 -6.58
N ARG A 85 -4.84 -2.07 -7.13
CA ARG A 85 -4.16 -0.93 -7.76
C ARG A 85 -3.24 -0.19 -6.79
N ARG A 86 -3.72 0.05 -5.57
CA ARG A 86 -2.94 0.73 -4.54
C ARG A 86 -1.70 -0.09 -4.14
N ASP A 87 -1.85 -1.40 -3.99
CA ASP A 87 -0.73 -2.28 -3.64
C ASP A 87 0.31 -2.34 -4.77
N LEU A 88 -0.13 -2.39 -6.04
CA LEU A 88 0.76 -2.32 -7.20
C LEU A 88 1.50 -0.98 -7.30
N GLU A 89 0.82 0.13 -7.00
CA GLU A 89 1.42 1.46 -7.01
C GLU A 89 2.49 1.58 -5.91
N LEU A 90 2.20 1.12 -4.69
CA LEU A 90 3.17 1.06 -3.60
C LEU A 90 4.38 0.18 -3.95
N ALA A 91 4.14 -1.00 -4.52
CA ALA A 91 5.21 -1.91 -4.94
C ALA A 91 6.10 -1.27 -6.02
N ARG A 92 5.51 -0.52 -6.96
CA ARG A 92 6.26 0.24 -7.97
C ARG A 92 7.10 1.36 -7.35
N MET A 93 6.54 2.10 -6.39
CA MET A 93 7.29 3.14 -5.67
C MET A 93 8.49 2.55 -4.92
N GLN A 94 8.29 1.44 -4.19
CA GLN A 94 9.37 0.72 -3.49
C GLN A 94 10.44 0.22 -4.46
N HIS A 95 10.02 -0.36 -5.59
CA HIS A 95 10.95 -0.83 -6.61
C HIS A 95 11.79 0.30 -7.21
N ASN A 96 11.13 1.41 -7.59
CA ASN A 96 11.81 2.59 -8.14
C ASN A 96 12.78 3.22 -7.12
N PHE A 97 12.38 3.26 -5.85
CA PHE A 97 13.23 3.71 -4.76
C PHE A 97 14.49 2.84 -4.65
N LEU A 98 14.34 1.50 -4.59
CA LEU A 98 15.47 0.58 -4.52
C LEU A 98 16.42 0.71 -5.72
N LEU A 99 15.87 0.88 -6.93
CA LEU A 99 16.67 1.12 -8.13
C LEU A 99 17.46 2.43 -8.02
N ALA A 100 16.82 3.52 -7.62
CA ALA A 100 17.47 4.81 -7.45
C ALA A 100 18.59 4.74 -6.40
N VAL A 101 18.32 4.13 -5.24
CA VAL A 101 19.31 3.93 -4.17
C VAL A 101 20.50 3.11 -4.68
N THR A 102 20.25 2.02 -5.38
CA THR A 102 21.32 1.17 -5.93
C THR A 102 22.18 1.96 -6.92
N HIS A 103 21.56 2.79 -7.75
CA HIS A 103 22.28 3.62 -8.71
C HIS A 103 23.15 4.68 -8.02
N GLU A 104 22.60 5.39 -7.04
CA GLU A 104 23.32 6.41 -6.26
C GLU A 104 24.48 5.81 -5.46
N LEU A 105 24.38 4.56 -5.00
CA LEU A 105 25.47 3.86 -4.30
C LEU A 105 26.53 3.33 -5.26
N ARG A 106 26.16 2.88 -6.47
CA ARG A 106 27.08 2.26 -7.42
C ARG A 106 28.18 3.23 -7.87
N THR A 107 27.85 4.49 -8.11
CA THR A 107 28.79 5.51 -8.59
C THR A 107 29.95 5.76 -7.63
N PRO A 108 29.73 6.15 -6.35
CA PRO A 108 30.82 6.36 -5.39
C PRO A 108 31.58 5.05 -5.10
N ILE A 109 30.92 3.88 -5.09
CA ILE A 109 31.63 2.59 -4.93
C ILE A 109 32.58 2.31 -6.10
N ALA A 110 32.15 2.61 -7.33
CA ALA A 110 32.99 2.46 -8.50
C ALA A 110 34.18 3.44 -8.50
N SER A 111 33.93 4.69 -8.11
CA SER A 111 34.95 5.73 -7.93
C SER A 111 36.00 5.31 -6.90
N LEU A 112 35.55 4.92 -5.70
CA LEU A 112 36.41 4.43 -4.62
C LEU A 112 37.26 3.24 -5.07
N LYS A 113 36.66 2.27 -5.78
CA LYS A 113 37.39 1.13 -6.33
C LYS A 113 38.49 1.57 -7.30
N LEU A 114 38.21 2.52 -8.20
CA LEU A 114 39.19 3.04 -9.15
C LEU A 114 40.34 3.78 -8.45
N GLN A 115 40.04 4.59 -7.43
CA GLN A 115 41.04 5.30 -6.64
C GLN A 115 41.97 4.30 -5.93
N LEU A 116 41.40 3.29 -5.25
CA LEU A 116 42.17 2.23 -4.59
C LEU A 116 43.03 1.42 -5.58
N GLN A 117 42.47 1.04 -6.74
CA GLN A 117 43.24 0.37 -7.80
C GLN A 117 44.36 1.25 -8.36
N THR A 118 44.17 2.57 -8.39
CA THR A 118 45.20 3.50 -8.85
C THR A 118 46.31 3.65 -7.81
N LEU A 119 45.97 3.68 -6.52
CA LEU A 119 46.93 3.72 -5.42
C LEU A 119 47.88 2.52 -5.39
N GLU A 120 47.45 1.36 -5.89
CA GLU A 120 48.30 0.16 -6.04
C GLU A 120 49.34 0.27 -7.18
N ARG A 121 49.19 1.23 -8.10
CA ARG A 121 50.11 1.38 -9.24
C ARG A 121 51.43 2.03 -8.82
N ALA A 122 52.53 1.53 -9.38
CA ALA A 122 53.83 2.17 -9.28
C ALA A 122 53.89 3.48 -10.08
N GLY A 123 54.74 4.42 -9.68
CA GLY A 123 55.00 5.67 -10.42
C GLY A 123 54.15 6.88 -10.02
N LEU A 124 53.28 6.78 -9.02
CA LEU A 124 52.59 7.95 -8.46
C LEU A 124 53.56 8.82 -7.64
N SER A 125 53.42 10.14 -7.77
CA SER A 125 54.06 11.11 -6.86
C SER A 125 53.38 11.07 -5.47
N ALA A 126 54.04 11.64 -4.45
CA ALA A 126 53.44 11.77 -3.12
C ALA A 126 52.14 12.59 -3.16
N ARG A 127 52.15 13.69 -3.91
CA ARG A 127 50.98 14.56 -4.09
C ARG A 127 49.78 13.81 -4.70
N GLN A 128 49.99 13.04 -5.77
CA GLN A 128 48.91 12.27 -6.40
C GLN A 128 48.34 11.18 -5.48
N ARG A 129 49.18 10.59 -4.61
CA ARG A 129 48.70 9.64 -3.60
C ARG A 129 47.83 10.32 -2.55
N ASP A 130 48.22 11.51 -2.10
CA ASP A 130 47.44 12.27 -1.13
C ASP A 130 46.10 12.72 -1.73
N GLU A 131 46.09 13.23 -2.96
CA GLU A 131 44.86 13.60 -3.69
C GLU A 131 43.90 12.40 -3.83
N LEU A 132 44.37 11.24 -4.30
CA LEU A 132 43.55 10.03 -4.40
C LEU A 132 43.03 9.53 -3.06
N ARG A 133 43.79 9.74 -1.98
CA ARG A 133 43.40 9.34 -0.63
C ARG A 133 42.33 10.27 -0.06
N GLU A 134 42.44 11.57 -0.34
CA GLU A 134 41.44 12.57 0.03
C GLU A 134 40.11 12.32 -0.71
N ASP A 135 40.17 12.11 -2.03
CA ASP A 135 39.00 11.76 -2.85
C ASP A 135 38.31 10.49 -2.34
N ALA A 136 39.09 9.48 -1.96
CA ALA A 136 38.56 8.23 -1.40
C ALA A 136 37.87 8.42 -0.05
N LEU A 137 38.41 9.29 0.82
CA LEU A 137 37.76 9.62 2.09
C LEU A 137 36.46 10.38 1.86
N GLU A 138 36.43 11.31 0.90
CA GLU A 138 35.20 12.05 0.55
C GLU A 138 34.11 11.12 0.02
N ASP A 139 34.45 10.16 -0.84
CA ASP A 139 33.51 9.16 -1.36
C ASP A 139 32.95 8.26 -0.23
N VAL A 140 33.77 7.90 0.76
CA VAL A 140 33.33 7.17 1.96
C VAL A 140 32.38 8.00 2.82
N ASP A 141 32.70 9.27 3.07
CA ASP A 141 31.83 10.17 3.83
C ASP A 141 30.49 10.40 3.11
N ARG A 142 30.52 10.52 1.78
CA ARG A 142 29.32 10.63 0.95
C ARG A 142 28.45 9.38 1.04
N LEU A 143 29.04 8.19 0.98
CA LEU A 143 28.34 6.92 1.22
C LEU A 143 27.72 6.89 2.63
N GLY A 144 28.46 7.33 3.65
CA GLY A 144 27.96 7.47 5.02
C GLY A 144 26.70 8.34 5.09
N ARG A 145 26.75 9.55 4.53
CA ARG A 145 25.60 10.48 4.47
C ARG A 145 24.39 9.89 3.73
N LEU A 146 24.63 9.17 2.63
CA LEU A 146 23.56 8.48 1.90
C LEU A 146 22.90 7.40 2.78
N THR A 147 23.69 6.56 3.44
CA THR A 147 23.14 5.51 4.31
C THR A 147 22.33 6.06 5.48
N GLU A 148 22.78 7.16 6.11
CA GLU A 148 22.05 7.80 7.21
C GLU A 148 20.73 8.42 6.71
N THR A 149 20.74 9.00 5.50
CA THR A 149 19.53 9.51 4.84
C THR A 149 18.52 8.38 4.58
N LEU A 150 18.98 7.23 4.10
CA LEU A 150 18.13 6.06 3.87
C LEU A 150 17.56 5.49 5.16
N LEU A 151 18.39 5.40 6.22
CA LEU A 151 17.94 4.95 7.54
C LEU A 151 16.90 5.89 8.13
N SER A 152 17.10 7.20 7.98
CA SER A 152 16.16 8.23 8.40
C SER A 152 14.83 8.12 7.65
N ALA A 153 14.87 7.95 6.33
CA ALA A 153 13.69 7.71 5.51
C ALA A 153 12.93 6.45 5.93
N ALA A 154 13.64 5.33 6.16
CA ALA A 154 13.04 4.08 6.61
C ALA A 154 12.40 4.21 8.01
N ARG A 155 13.03 4.97 8.93
CA ARG A 155 12.46 5.27 10.25
C ARG A 155 11.17 6.09 10.10
N LEU A 156 11.13 7.07 9.20
CA LEU A 156 9.95 7.91 8.95
C LEU A 156 8.79 7.07 8.45
N GLU A 157 9.05 6.18 7.48
CA GLU A 157 8.04 5.29 6.91
C GLU A 157 7.50 4.27 7.92
N SER A 158 8.34 3.81 8.87
CA SER A 158 7.91 2.88 9.92
C SER A 158 6.94 3.48 10.96
N GLY A 159 6.72 4.79 10.94
CA GLY A 159 5.87 5.51 11.90
C GLY A 159 6.39 5.49 13.34
N ARG A 160 7.64 5.05 13.58
CA ARG A 160 8.28 5.00 14.90
C ARG A 160 8.92 6.33 15.31
N HIS A 161 8.30 7.45 14.95
CA HIS A 161 8.74 8.75 15.41
C HIS A 161 8.02 9.08 16.72
N ASP A 162 8.77 9.14 17.82
CA ASP A 162 8.30 9.70 19.10
C ASP A 162 8.25 11.23 18.96
N LEU A 163 7.29 11.71 18.16
CA LEU A 163 7.06 13.15 18.01
C LEU A 163 6.53 13.65 19.36
N ARG A 164 7.33 14.49 20.02
CA ARG A 164 6.94 15.20 21.25
C ARG A 164 6.65 16.65 20.91
N PRO A 165 5.46 16.96 20.37
CA PRO A 165 5.07 18.34 20.14
C PRO A 165 5.03 19.08 21.48
N GLY A 166 5.69 20.22 21.52
CA GLY A 166 5.74 21.10 22.68
C GLY A 166 5.94 22.55 22.22
N PRO A 167 5.68 23.54 23.09
CA PRO A 167 5.96 24.93 22.79
C PRO A 167 7.45 25.09 22.46
N LEU A 168 7.73 25.68 21.31
CA LEU A 168 9.08 25.87 20.75
C LEU A 168 9.24 27.35 20.39
N ASP A 169 10.26 28.00 20.96
CA ASP A 169 10.64 29.34 20.54
C ASP A 169 11.46 29.27 19.24
N LEU A 170 10.84 29.71 18.16
CA LEU A 170 11.47 29.73 16.84
C LEU A 170 12.63 30.73 16.75
N VAL A 171 12.59 31.83 17.51
CA VAL A 171 13.65 32.85 17.51
C VAL A 171 14.90 32.29 18.17
N GLU A 172 14.74 31.59 19.29
CA GLU A 172 15.85 30.92 19.98
C GLU A 172 16.47 29.82 19.12
N LEU A 173 15.64 28.99 18.48
CA LEU A 173 16.10 27.92 17.58
C LEU A 173 16.92 28.47 16.40
N VAL A 174 16.41 29.50 15.72
CA VAL A 174 17.08 30.10 14.56
C VAL A 174 18.42 30.71 14.97
N ARG A 175 18.48 31.41 16.11
CA ARG A 175 19.75 31.95 16.63
C ARG A 175 20.75 30.84 16.95
N ALA A 176 20.31 29.78 17.62
CA ALA A 176 21.17 28.65 17.97
C ALA A 176 21.78 27.97 16.73
N GLU A 177 20.99 27.82 15.65
CA GLU A 177 21.47 27.26 14.40
C GLU A 177 22.36 28.22 13.60
N MET A 178 22.06 29.52 13.60
CA MET A 178 22.98 30.54 13.04
C MET A 178 24.35 30.52 13.73
N ASP A 179 24.36 30.40 15.06
CA ASP A 179 25.58 30.32 15.85
C ASP A 179 26.35 29.01 15.59
N ARG A 180 25.65 27.88 15.33
CA ARG A 180 26.31 26.63 14.91
C ARG A 180 26.92 26.74 13.53
N ALA A 181 26.20 27.29 12.56
CA ALA A 181 26.70 27.48 11.20
C ALA A 181 27.93 28.37 11.17
N ALA A 182 27.95 29.44 11.97
CA ALA A 182 29.11 30.33 12.10
C ALA A 182 30.35 29.64 12.68
N ARG A 183 30.19 28.56 13.47
CA ARG A 183 31.30 27.80 14.08
C ARG A 183 31.88 26.69 13.19
N HIS A 184 31.19 26.28 12.13
CA HIS A 184 31.66 25.22 11.21
C HIS A 184 32.05 25.74 9.83
N GLY A 185 31.94 27.06 9.60
CA GLY A 185 32.35 27.75 8.37
C GLY A 185 33.70 28.47 8.46
N ALA A 186 34.58 28.10 9.39
CA ALA A 186 35.94 28.64 9.56
C ALA A 186 36.95 27.48 9.62
#